data_AF-A0A936AUA6-F1
#
_entry.id   AF-A0A936AUA6-F1
#
_cell.length_a   1.000
_cell.length_b   1.000
_cell.length_c   1.000
_cell.angle_alpha   90.00
_cell.angle_beta   90.00
_cell.angle_gamma   90.00
#
_symmetry.space_group_name_H-M   'P 1'
#
loop_
_entity.id
_entity.type
_entity.pdbx_description
1 polymer ?
#
loop_
_entity_poly.entity_id
_entity_poly.type
_entity_poly.pdbx_seq_one_letter_code
_entity_poly.pdbx_strand_id
1 'polypeptide(L)' 'MKVKYFADTDTALVEFTANPVNETKEISENIYVDLDATGNLVSMTIEHAKANAGLKEFSFVEVAGKAS' A
#
# COMPACT_ATOMS: atom_id res chain seq x y z
N MET A 1 5.91 -8.01 -4.09
CA MET A 1 4.76 -7.33 -3.48
C MET A 1 3.84 -8.36 -2.83
N LYS A 2 3.29 -8.05 -1.66
CA LYS A 2 2.24 -8.84 -0.99
C LYS A 2 1.12 -7.90 -0.57
N VAL A 3 -0.12 -8.36 -0.64
CA VAL A 3 -1.28 -7.61 -0.14
C VAL A 3 -1.95 -8.47 0.93
N LYS A 4 -2.16 -7.88 2.10
CA LYS A 4 -2.86 -8.50 3.22
C LYS A 4 -4.08 -7.64 3.55
N TYR A 5 -5.21 -8.30 3.79
CA TYR A 5 -6.43 -7.63 4.22
C TYR A 5 -6.86 -8.18 5.57
N PHE A 6 -7.06 -7.27 6.52
CA PHE A 6 -7.47 -7.55 7.89
C PHE A 6 -8.94 -7.15 8.01
N ALA A 7 -9.82 -8.15 7.96
CA ALA A 7 -11.26 -7.94 7.86
C ALA A 7 -11.89 -7.42 9.16
N ASP A 8 -11.23 -7.67 10.30
CA ASP A 8 -11.62 -7.22 11.64
C ASP A 8 -11.52 -5.70 11.80
N THR A 9 -10.47 -5.09 11.21
CA THR A 9 -10.25 -3.64 11.25
C THR A 9 -10.61 -2.92 9.97
N ASP A 10 -10.98 -3.66 8.92
CA ASP A 10 -11.16 -3.14 7.57
C ASP A 10 -9.90 -2.43 7.04
N THR A 11 -8.73 -3.06 7.23
CA THR A 11 -7.44 -2.48 6.84
C THR A 11 -6.75 -3.32 5.78
N ALA A 12 -6.24 -2.68 4.74
CA ALA A 12 -5.36 -3.29 3.75
C ALA A 12 -3.90 -2.86 3.98
N LEU A 13 -2.99 -3.83 3.96
CA LEU A 13 -1.55 -3.61 4.01
C LEU A 13 -0.94 -4.09 2.69
N VAL A 14 -0.26 -3.19 1.98
CA VAL A 14 0.49 -3.49 0.75
C VAL A 14 1.97 -3.43 1.05
N GLU A 15 2.65 -4.57 1.00
CA GLU A 15 4.09 -4.68 1.23
C GLU A 15 4.82 -4.71 -0.12
N PHE A 16 5.66 -3.70 -0.38
CA PHE A 16 6.41 -3.58 -1.64
C PHE A 16 7.78 -4.27 -1.54
N THR A 17 8.52 -3.97 -0.48
CA THR A 17 9.85 -4.52 -0.21
C THR A 17 9.92 -5.12 1.20
N ALA A 18 11.03 -5.79 1.51
CA ALA A 18 11.33 -6.27 2.86
C ALA A 18 12.40 -5.39 3.56
N ASN A 19 12.62 -4.17 3.06
CA ASN A 19 13.60 -3.26 3.64
C ASN A 19 13.14 -2.81 5.04
N PRO A 20 14.08 -2.46 5.93
CA PRO A 20 13.73 -1.85 7.21
C PRO A 20 12.99 -0.52 7.01
N VAL A 21 11.93 -0.32 7.79
CA VAL A 21 11.23 0.95 7.87
C VAL A 21 12.07 1.94 8.66
N ASN A 22 12.29 3.13 8.10
CA ASN A 22 12.92 4.25 8.78
C ASN A 22 11.89 5.29 9.23
N GLU A 23 10.86 5.53 8.41
CA GLU A 23 9.88 6.57 8.64
C GLU A 23 8.48 6.12 8.20
N THR A 24 7.45 6.43 8.99
CA THR A 24 6.05 6.30 8.58
C THR A 24 5.49 7.70 8.33
N LYS A 25 4.87 7.93 7.17
CA LYS A 25 4.20 9.19 6.81
C LYS A 25 2.72 8.99 6.62
N GLU A 26 1.94 9.90 7.18
CA GLU A 26 0.54 10.06 6.84
C GLU A 26 0.41 10.78 5.49
N ILE A 27 -0.30 10.17 4.56
CA ILE A 27 -0.61 10.76 3.24
C ILE A 27 -1.98 11.43 3.28
N SER A 28 -2.93 10.82 4.00
CA SER A 28 -4.25 11.37 4.30
C SER A 28 -4.82 10.69 5.54
N GLU A 29 -5.96 11.18 6.03
CA GLU A 29 -6.76 10.47 7.01
C GLU A 29 -7.00 9.04 6.49
N ASN A 30 -6.47 8.04 7.18
CA ASN A 30 -6.53 6.60 6.88
C ASN A 30 -5.54 6.02 5.84
N ILE A 31 -4.60 6.80 5.31
CA ILE A 31 -3.56 6.27 4.40
C ILE A 31 -2.17 6.63 4.93
N TYR A 32 -1.38 5.61 5.15
CA TYR A 32 -0.01 5.70 5.66
C TYR A 32 0.96 4.98 4.74
N VAL A 33 2.17 5.51 4.62
CA VAL A 33 3.27 4.87 3.90
C VAL A 33 4.48 4.73 4.79
N ASP A 34 5.13 3.58 4.69
CA ASP A 34 6.42 3.33 5.32
C ASP A 34 7.53 3.52 4.30
N LEU A 35 8.55 4.29 4.67
CA LEU A 35 9.70 4.62 3.86
C LEU A 35 10.99 4.05 4.47
N ASP A 36 11.91 3.61 3.63
CA ASP A 36 13.25 3.20 4.04
C ASP A 36 14.17 4.41 4.26
N ALA A 37 15.43 4.15 4.66
CA ALA A 37 16.41 5.19 4.94
C ALA A 37 16.75 6.10 3.75
N THR A 38 16.42 5.69 2.52
CA THR A 38 16.64 6.46 1.30
C THR A 38 15.35 7.09 0.75
N GLY A 39 14.22 6.91 1.46
CA GLY A 39 12.92 7.43 1.07
C GLY A 39 12.15 6.53 0.09
N ASN A 40 12.57 5.28 -0.13
CA ASN A 40 11.80 4.37 -0.97
C ASN A 40 10.64 3.74 -0.20
N LEU A 41 9.56 3.43 -0.91
CA LEU A 41 8.38 2.81 -0.34
C LEU A 41 8.66 1.36 0.11
N VAL A 42 8.43 1.09 1.38
CA VAL A 42 8.47 -0.25 1.99
C VAL A 42 7.08 -0.85 2.02
N SER A 43 6.11 -0.10 2.55
CA SER A 43 4.74 -0.56 2.77
C SER A 43 3.73 0.58 2.66
N MET A 44 2.46 0.25 2.46
CA MET A 44 1.34 1.18 2.55
C MET A 44 0.20 0.54 3.34
N THR A 45 -0.33 1.28 4.32
CA THR A 45 -1.51 0.91 5.10
C THR A 45 -2.69 1.78 4.68
N ILE A 46 -3.82 1.14 4.39
CA ILE A 46 -5.07 1.77 4.01
C ILE A 46 -6.14 1.30 5.00
N GLU A 47 -6.55 2.19 5.90
CA GLU A 47 -7.60 1.94 6.89
C GLU A 47 -8.99 2.30 6.34
N HIS A 48 -10.01 1.66 6.89
CA HIS A 48 -11.40 1.73 6.40
C HIS A 48 -11.47 1.49 4.88
N ALA A 49 -10.74 0.48 4.42
CA ALA A 49 -10.51 0.13 3.04
C ALA A 49 -11.81 0.07 2.20
N LYS A 50 -12.90 -0.44 2.77
CA LYS A 50 -14.21 -0.49 2.08
C LYS A 50 -14.78 0.90 1.79
N ALA A 51 -14.52 1.88 2.65
CA ALA A 51 -15.05 3.24 2.54
C ALA A 51 -14.10 4.19 1.77
N ASN A 52 -12.79 4.11 2.02
CA ASN A 52 -11.81 5.07 1.51
C ASN A 52 -11.23 4.73 0.13
N ALA A 53 -11.16 3.45 -0.24
CA ALA A 53 -10.43 3.04 -1.44
C ALA A 53 -11.30 2.33 -2.49
N GLY A 54 -12.60 2.18 -2.26
CA GLY A 54 -13.43 1.34 -3.11
C GLY A 54 -12.88 -0.09 -3.22
N LEU A 55 -12.15 -0.58 -2.20
CA LEU A 55 -11.50 -1.90 -2.11
C LEU A 55 -12.55 -3.03 -1.98
N LYS A 56 -13.59 -3.02 -2.82
CA LYS A 56 -14.34 -4.22 -3.16
C LYS A 56 -13.50 -5.15 -4.03
N GLU A 57 -12.49 -4.62 -4.72
CA GLU A 57 -11.63 -5.33 -5.67
C GLU A 57 -10.19 -4.79 -5.59
N PHE A 58 -9.23 -5.70 -5.71
CA PHE A 58 -7.82 -5.39 -6.00
C PHE A 58 -7.48 -6.01 -7.36
N SER A 59 -7.02 -5.20 -8.32
CA SER A 59 -6.59 -5.66 -9.63
C SER A 59 -5.15 -5.24 -9.92
N PHE A 60 -4.37 -6.16 -10.48
CA PHE A 60 -3.04 -5.88 -11.01
C PHE A 60 -3.11 -6.03 -12.53
N VAL A 61 -2.76 -4.96 -13.24
CA VAL A 61 -2.71 -4.94 -14.69
C VAL A 61 -1.30 -4.55 -15.11
N GLU A 62 -0.59 -5.49 -15.74
CA GLU A 62 0.65 -5.16 -16.44
C GLU A 62 0.28 -4.46 -17.74
N VAL A 63 0.47 -3.14 -17.78
CA VAL A 63 0.33 -2.37 -19.02
C VAL A 63 1.67 -2.46 -19.74
N ALA A 64 1.75 -3.31 -20.76
CA ALA A 64 2.94 -3.40 -21.60
C ALA A 64 3.28 -2.00 -22.16
N GLY A 65 4.47 -1.51 -21.83
CA GLY A 65 5.01 -0.32 -22.49
C GLY A 65 5.13 -0.61 -23.98
N LYS A 66 4.66 0.30 -24.85
CA LYS A 66 5.04 0.22 -26.26
C LYS A 66 6.57 0.11 -26.31
N ALA A 67 7.07 -1.01 -26.84
CA ALA A 67 8.46 -1.11 -27.21
C ALA A 67 8.73 -0.01 -28.22
N SER A 68 9.38 1.07 -27.79
CA SER A 68 9.98 2.09 -28.65
C SER A 68 11.30 1.59 -29.20
#